data_AF-A0A1Q3GI45-F1
#
_entry.id   AF-A0A1Q3GI45-F1
#
_cell.length_a   1.000
_cell.length_b   1.000
_cell.length_c   1.000
_cell.angle_alpha   90.00
_cell.angle_beta   90.00
_cell.angle_gamma   90.00
#
_symmetry.space_group_name_H-M   'P 1'
#
loop_
_entity.id
_entity.type
_entity.pdbx_description
1 polymer ?
#
loop_
_entity_poly.entity_id
_entity_poly.type
_entity_poly.pdbx_seq_one_letter_code
_entity_poly.pdbx_strand_id
1 'polypeptide(L)'
;MPDFVYNGKIYYNPVEFAMDRVGGTWKMPIMWRLKDKVYRYSELKKSIAHISDKMLTTQLRELEADGFIHREVYAVVPPKTEYSITEKGKMVIPIVETLRNFGIELMGLEGIDIAYYKKDK
;
A
#
# COMPACT_ATOMS: atom_id res chain seq x y z
N MET A 1 -15.29 -1.50 -22.44
CA MET A 1 -15.29 -0.62 -21.25
C MET A 1 -15.07 0.79 -21.75
N PRO A 2 -15.91 1.77 -21.40
CA PRO A 2 -15.70 3.15 -21.82
C PRO A 2 -14.46 3.75 -21.14
N ASP A 3 -13.77 4.64 -21.84
CA ASP A 3 -12.72 5.47 -21.29
C ASP A 3 -13.30 6.68 -20.55
N PHE A 4 -12.47 7.33 -19.73
CA PHE A 4 -12.82 8.57 -19.05
C PHE A 4 -11.58 9.40 -18.71
N VAL A 5 -11.77 10.70 -18.51
CA VAL A 5 -10.68 11.64 -18.19
C VAL A 5 -10.74 12.04 -16.72
N TYR A 6 -9.59 12.00 -16.04
CA TYR A 6 -9.45 12.49 -14.68
C TYR A 6 -8.06 13.10 -14.48
N ASN A 7 -7.98 14.31 -13.90
CA ASN A 7 -6.73 15.07 -13.70
C ASN A 7 -5.83 15.15 -14.96
N GLY A 8 -6.43 15.33 -16.14
CA GLY A 8 -5.70 15.45 -17.41
C GLY A 8 -5.15 14.15 -17.97
N LYS A 9 -5.45 13.00 -17.36
CA LYS A 9 -5.10 11.65 -17.85
C LYS A 9 -6.35 10.93 -18.36
N ILE A 10 -6.21 10.23 -19.49
CA ILE A 10 -7.23 9.30 -20.02
C ILE A 10 -7.01 7.94 -19.35
N TYR A 11 -8.08 7.36 -18.83
CA TYR A 11 -8.11 6.00 -18.30
C TYR A 11 -9.00 5.15 -19.21
N TYR A 12 -8.51 3.96 -19.60
CA TYR A 12 -9.22 3.08 -20.52
C TYR A 12 -10.23 2.16 -19.82
N ASN A 13 -10.11 2.02 -18.50
CA ASN A 13 -11.03 1.26 -17.67
C ASN A 13 -10.87 1.59 -16.16
N PRO A 14 -11.86 1.24 -15.31
CA PRO A 14 -11.77 1.47 -13.86
C PRO A 14 -10.65 0.70 -13.14
N VAL A 15 -10.19 -0.42 -13.69
CA VAL A 15 -9.09 -1.21 -13.09
C VAL A 15 -7.78 -0.44 -13.21
N GLU A 16 -7.50 0.16 -14.36
CA GLU A 16 -6.34 1.04 -14.55
C GLU A 16 -6.36 2.20 -13.55
N PHE A 17 -7.51 2.84 -13.37
CA PHE A 17 -7.68 3.92 -12.41
C PHE A 17 -7.41 3.49 -10.98
N ALA A 18 -7.87 2.30 -10.58
CA ALA A 18 -7.56 1.73 -9.27
C ALA A 18 -6.06 1.42 -9.16
N MET A 19 -5.45 0.77 -10.15
CA MET A 19 -4.04 0.40 -10.15
C MET A 19 -3.11 1.62 -10.10
N ASP A 20 -3.48 2.74 -10.70
CA ASP A 20 -2.74 4.00 -10.61
C ASP A 20 -2.65 4.52 -9.16
N ARG A 21 -3.72 4.28 -8.37
CA ARG A 21 -3.86 4.75 -6.99
C ARG A 21 -3.27 3.80 -5.96
N VAL A 22 -3.54 2.51 -6.11
CA VAL A 22 -3.20 1.51 -5.09
C VAL A 22 -2.19 0.48 -5.56
N GLY A 23 -1.95 0.39 -6.86
CA GLY A 23 -1.03 -0.57 -7.46
C GLY A 23 0.45 -0.24 -7.25
N GLY A 24 1.29 -0.97 -7.97
CA GLY A 24 2.74 -0.89 -7.84
C GLY A 24 3.29 -1.69 -6.65
N THR A 25 4.62 -1.68 -6.51
CA THR A 25 5.32 -2.55 -5.57
C THR A 25 5.11 -2.17 -4.10
N TRP A 26 4.89 -0.89 -3.79
CA TRP A 26 5.05 -0.38 -2.41
C TRP A 26 3.77 0.13 -1.77
N LYS A 27 2.79 0.64 -2.55
CA LYS A 27 1.55 1.20 -1.99
C LYS A 27 0.75 0.17 -1.19
N MET A 28 0.51 -1.01 -1.76
CA MET A 28 -0.23 -2.08 -1.07
C MET A 28 0.48 -2.58 0.20
N PRO A 29 1.80 -2.89 0.19
CA PRO A 29 2.50 -3.24 1.43
C PRO A 29 2.47 -2.15 2.51
N ILE A 30 2.59 -0.88 2.13
CA ILE A 30 2.48 0.25 3.08
C ILE A 30 1.10 0.25 3.75
N MET A 31 0.03 0.24 2.95
CA MET A 31 -1.33 0.22 3.49
C MET A 31 -1.60 -1.04 4.32
N TRP A 32 -1.08 -2.19 3.90
CA TRP A 32 -1.19 -3.43 4.65
C TRP A 32 -0.56 -3.36 6.03
N ARG A 33 0.60 -2.68 6.19
CA ARG A 33 1.21 -2.46 7.50
C ARG A 33 0.42 -1.48 8.36
N LEU A 34 -0.06 -0.39 7.75
CA LEU A 34 -0.80 0.66 8.46
C LEU A 34 -2.21 0.23 8.89
N LYS A 35 -2.74 -0.89 8.39
CA LYS A 35 -4.04 -1.43 8.78
C LYS A 35 -4.10 -1.82 10.27
N ASP A 36 -2.98 -2.27 10.83
CA ASP A 36 -2.94 -2.88 12.17
C ASP A 36 -2.65 -1.84 13.26
N LYS A 37 -1.87 -0.80 12.94
CA LYS A 37 -1.52 0.26 13.89
C LYS A 37 -0.92 1.49 13.20
N VAL A 38 -0.78 2.54 13.98
CA VAL A 38 -0.02 3.74 13.65
C VAL A 38 1.49 3.42 13.68
N TYR A 39 2.25 3.93 12.70
CA TYR A 39 3.69 3.76 12.63
C TYR A 39 4.42 5.10 12.56
N ARG A 40 5.58 5.20 13.22
CA ARG A 40 6.58 6.23 12.88
C ARG A 40 7.29 5.87 11.59
N TYR A 41 7.87 6.87 10.90
CA TYR A 41 8.59 6.65 9.64
C TYR A 41 9.63 5.52 9.72
N SER A 42 10.51 5.54 10.74
CA SER A 42 11.58 4.55 10.89
C SER A 42 11.06 3.15 11.20
N GLU A 43 9.96 3.04 11.93
CA GLU A 43 9.30 1.76 12.24
C GLU A 43 8.64 1.18 10.99
N LEU A 44 7.95 2.02 10.22
CA LEU A 44 7.31 1.62 8.97
C LEU A 44 8.35 1.12 7.97
N LYS A 45 9.45 1.88 7.80
CA LYS A 45 10.58 1.49 6.95
C LYS A 45 11.14 0.13 7.35
N LYS A 46 11.38 -0.10 8.65
CA LYS A 46 11.89 -1.38 9.16
C LYS A 46 10.91 -2.54 8.91
N SER A 47 9.60 -2.27 8.88
CA SER A 47 8.57 -3.29 8.64
C SER A 47 8.42 -3.72 7.17
N ILE A 48 8.99 -2.94 6.24
CA ILE A 48 8.92 -3.17 4.80
C ILE A 48 10.34 -3.37 4.29
N ALA A 49 10.74 -4.64 4.16
CA ALA A 49 12.07 -4.98 3.68
C ALA A 49 12.36 -4.38 2.29
N HIS A 50 13.61 -3.99 2.06
CA HIS A 50 14.14 -3.53 0.77
C HIS A 50 13.63 -2.18 0.23
N ILE A 51 12.69 -1.50 0.91
CA ILE A 51 12.28 -0.16 0.49
C ILE A 51 13.36 0.89 0.82
N SER A 52 13.71 1.72 -0.16
CA SER A 52 14.63 2.85 0.05
C SER A 52 13.91 4.04 0.68
N ASP A 53 14.64 4.96 1.33
CA ASP A 53 14.04 6.17 1.90
C ASP A 53 13.35 7.04 0.85
N LYS A 54 13.99 7.18 -0.31
CA LYS A 54 13.43 7.94 -1.44
C LYS A 54 12.09 7.33 -1.85
N MET A 55 12.03 6.01 -1.99
CA MET A 55 10.82 5.33 -2.41
C MET A 55 9.73 5.43 -1.34
N LEU A 56 10.03 5.12 -0.08
CA LEU A 56 9.06 5.21 1.01
C LEU A 56 8.48 6.64 1.12
N THR A 57 9.34 7.66 1.06
CA THR A 57 8.89 9.06 1.11
C THR A 57 7.98 9.42 -0.05
N THR A 58 8.34 9.03 -1.28
CA THR A 58 7.50 9.27 -2.47
C THR A 58 6.13 8.60 -2.32
N GLN A 59 6.12 7.33 -1.92
CA GLN A 59 4.90 6.53 -1.83
C GLN A 59 3.98 7.01 -0.70
N LEU A 60 4.54 7.42 0.44
CA LEU A 60 3.76 8.03 1.52
C LEU A 60 3.11 9.35 1.09
N ARG A 61 3.84 10.21 0.37
CA ARG A 61 3.28 11.48 -0.16
C ARG A 61 2.16 11.25 -1.16
N GLU A 62 2.32 10.28 -2.06
CA GLU A 62 1.26 9.92 -3.01
C GLU A 62 0.02 9.38 -2.29
N LEU A 63 0.19 8.45 -1.34
CA LEU A 63 -0.91 7.88 -0.57
C LEU A 63 -1.62 8.93 0.31
N GLU A 64 -0.88 9.89 0.86
CA GLU A 64 -1.42 11.01 1.64
C GLU A 64 -2.22 11.95 0.72
N ALA A 65 -1.68 12.33 -0.43
CA ALA A 65 -2.34 13.18 -1.41
C ALA A 65 -3.63 12.53 -1.97
N ASP A 66 -3.61 11.22 -2.18
CA ASP A 66 -4.79 10.45 -2.59
C ASP A 66 -5.75 10.15 -1.42
N GLY A 67 -5.39 10.50 -0.18
CA GLY A 67 -6.23 10.36 1.02
C GLY A 67 -6.36 8.93 1.55
N PHE A 68 -5.46 8.01 1.20
CA PHE A 68 -5.44 6.64 1.73
C PHE A 68 -4.76 6.55 3.10
N ILE A 69 -3.84 7.48 3.40
CA ILE A 69 -3.15 7.55 4.68
C ILE A 69 -3.23 8.97 5.25
N HIS A 70 -3.14 9.07 6.58
CA HIS A 70 -3.00 10.32 7.31
C HIS A 70 -1.59 10.44 7.85
N ARG A 71 -1.02 11.64 7.78
CA ARG A 71 0.31 11.98 8.30
C ARG A 71 0.15 13.01 9.41
N GLU A 72 0.58 12.65 10.61
CA GLU A 72 0.54 13.53 11.78
C GLU A 72 1.97 13.95 12.17
N VAL A 73 2.19 15.25 12.36
CA VAL A 73 3.50 15.81 12.76
C VAL A 73 3.40 16.34 14.18
N TYR A 74 4.21 15.77 15.07
CA TYR A 74 4.28 16.21 16.46
C TYR A 74 5.52 17.06 16.69
N ALA A 75 5.29 18.32 17.09
CA ALA A 75 6.33 19.27 17.47
C ALA A 75 6.87 18.99 18.90
N VAL A 76 7.32 17.77 19.13
CA VAL A 76 8.02 17.36 20.36
C VAL A 76 9.53 17.31 20.10
N VAL A 77 10.36 17.16 21.15
CA VAL A 77 11.81 16.96 21.00
C VAL A 77 12.15 15.50 21.29
N PRO A 78 12.73 14.75 20.35
CA PRO A 78 12.92 15.09 18.92
C PRO A 78 11.59 15.05 18.14
N PRO A 79 11.44 15.82 17.04
CA PRO A 79 10.22 15.81 16.24
C PRO A 79 9.91 14.41 15.74
N LYS A 80 8.64 14.00 15.81
CA LYS A 80 8.19 12.71 15.29
C LYS A 80 7.06 12.89 14.28
N THR A 81 7.04 12.02 13.29
CA THR A 81 5.95 11.91 12.31
C THR A 81 5.36 10.52 12.39
N GLU A 82 4.04 10.46 12.46
CA GLU A 82 3.27 9.23 12.50
C GLU A 82 2.40 9.12 11.25
N TYR A 83 2.16 7.89 10.83
CA TYR A 83 1.33 7.55 9.69
C TYR A 83 0.26 6.56 10.13
N SER A 84 -0.98 6.79 9.71
CA SER A 84 -2.13 5.92 9.97
C SER A 84 -2.95 5.72 8.69
N ILE A 85 -3.68 4.61 8.61
CA ILE A 85 -4.61 4.37 7.51
C ILE A 85 -5.89 5.20 7.69
N THR A 86 -6.44 5.74 6.61
CA THR A 86 -7.75 6.43 6.64
C THR A 86 -8.89 5.43 6.38
N GLU A 87 -10.15 5.86 6.53
CA GLU A 87 -11.31 5.05 6.14
C GLU A 87 -11.28 4.67 4.64
N LYS A 88 -10.87 5.61 3.77
CA LYS A 88 -10.65 5.33 2.34
C LYS A 88 -9.52 4.31 2.14
N GLY A 89 -8.44 4.41 2.92
CA GLY A 89 -7.36 3.42 2.97
C GLY A 89 -7.85 2.01 3.29
N LYS A 90 -8.73 1.88 4.29
CA LYS A 90 -9.27 0.59 4.72
C LYS A 90 -10.03 -0.16 3.62
N MET A 91 -10.66 0.57 2.68
CA MET A 91 -11.33 -0.04 1.52
C MET A 91 -10.39 -0.89 0.65
N VAL A 92 -9.08 -0.64 0.71
CA VAL A 92 -8.07 -1.34 -0.09
C VAL A 92 -7.69 -2.69 0.53
N ILE A 93 -7.87 -2.87 1.84
CA ILE A 93 -7.39 -4.05 2.57
C ILE A 93 -7.98 -5.37 2.03
N PRO A 94 -9.30 -5.49 1.76
CA PRO A 94 -9.87 -6.71 1.18
C PRO A 94 -9.34 -7.01 -0.23
N ILE A 95 -9.00 -5.97 -1.00
CA ILE A 95 -8.42 -6.11 -2.34
C ILE A 95 -6.99 -6.68 -2.24
N VAL A 96 -6.19 -6.16 -1.30
CA VAL A 96 -4.83 -6.67 -1.04
C VAL A 96 -4.88 -8.12 -0.60
N GLU A 97 -5.82 -8.49 0.26
CA GLU A 97 -5.99 -9.88 0.70
C GLU A 97 -6.34 -10.81 -0.46
N THR A 98 -7.27 -10.38 -1.33
CA THR A 98 -7.66 -11.13 -2.53
C THR A 98 -6.49 -11.31 -3.49
N LEU A 99 -5.74 -10.24 -3.78
CA LEU A 99 -4.57 -10.28 -4.64
C LEU A 99 -3.44 -11.14 -4.05
N ARG A 100 -3.24 -11.07 -2.73
CA ARG A 100 -2.26 -11.92 -2.02
C ARG A 100 -2.61 -13.39 -2.19
N ASN A 101 -3.86 -13.76 -1.96
CA ASN A 101 -4.31 -15.16 -2.07
C ASN A 101 -4.16 -15.67 -3.50
N PHE A 102 -4.61 -14.90 -4.49
CA PHE A 102 -4.40 -15.22 -5.90
C PHE A 102 -2.91 -15.34 -6.26
N GLY A 103 -2.06 -14.44 -5.74
CA GLY A 103 -0.61 -14.51 -5.93
C GLY A 103 0.01 -15.80 -5.37
N ILE A 104 -0.44 -16.26 -4.20
CA ILE A 104 0.01 -17.54 -3.62
C ILE A 104 -0.44 -18.73 -4.48
N GLU A 105 -1.64 -18.68 -5.06
CA GLU A 105 -2.11 -19.72 -5.99
C GLU A 105 -1.27 -19.76 -7.26
N LEU A 106 -0.99 -18.60 -7.87
CA LEU A 106 -0.10 -18.49 -9.03
C LEU A 106 1.30 -19.03 -8.73
N MET A 107 1.87 -18.70 -7.56
CA MET A 107 3.15 -19.25 -7.12
C MET A 107 3.12 -20.79 -7.11
N GLY A 108 2.03 -21.39 -6.64
CA GLY A 108 1.86 -22.84 -6.63
C GLY A 108 1.80 -23.44 -8.04
N LEU A 109 1.16 -22.77 -8.99
CA LEU A 109 1.08 -23.20 -10.39
C LEU A 109 2.45 -23.12 -11.09
N GLU A 110 3.26 -22.12 -10.73
CA GLU A 110 4.63 -21.92 -11.26
C GLU A 110 5.69 -22.76 -10.54
N GLY A 111 5.30 -23.65 -9.61
CA GLY A 111 6.21 -24.52 -8.87
C GLY A 111 7.08 -23.81 -7.83
N ILE A 112 6.70 -22.60 -7.40
CA ILE A 112 7.39 -21.85 -6.34
C ILE A 112 6.96 -22.40 -4.97
N ASP A 113 7.89 -22.58 -4.04
CA ASP A 113 7.58 -23.02 -2.68
C ASP A 113 6.73 -21.99 -1.93
N ILE A 114 5.58 -22.44 -1.44
CA ILE A 114 4.58 -21.64 -0.71
C ILE A 114 4.44 -22.06 0.76
N ALA A 115 5.33 -22.91 1.29
CA ALA A 115 5.28 -23.37 2.68
C ALA A 115 5.30 -22.22 3.70
N TYR A 116 5.99 -21.12 3.38
CA TYR A 116 6.00 -19.92 4.20
C TYR A 116 4.60 -19.28 4.32
N TYR A 117 3.82 -19.25 3.23
CA TYR A 117 2.54 -18.55 3.16
C TYR A 117 1.35 -19.38 3.63
N LYS A 118 1.51 -20.70 3.78
CA LYS A 118 0.46 -21.62 4.28
C LYS A 118 0.37 -21.70 5.81
N LYS A 119 1.32 -21.10 6.56
CA LYS A 119 1.36 -21.16 8.03
C LYS A 119 0.43 -20.18 8.75
N ASP A 120 -0.08 -19.16 8.04
CA ASP A 120 -0.94 -18.11 8.59
C ASP A 120 -2.45 -18.39 8.39
N LYS A 121 -2.85 -19.65 8.20
CA LYS A 121 -4.26 -20.07 8.14
C LYS A 121 -4.66 -20.84 9.39
#